data_AF-A0A455UCX4-F1
#
_entry.id   AF-A0A455UCX4-F1
#
_cell.length_a   1.000
_cell.length_b   1.000
_cell.length_c   1.000
_cell.angle_alpha   90.00
_cell.angle_beta   90.00
_cell.angle_gamma   90.00
#
_symmetry.space_group_name_H-M   'P 1'
#
loop_
_entity.id
_entity.type
_entity.pdbx_description
1 polymer ?
#
loop_
_entity_poly.entity_id
_entity_poly.type
_entity_poly.pdbx_seq_one_letter_code
_entity_poly.pdbx_strand_id
1 'polypeptide(L)'
;MEVREGDKVKLGQLLFTDKKIDGVRYTAPAAGEVLAINRGEKRRLLSVVIKVDETEEAVEFAAHDRNALAQLERQVVVDQLVESGLWTALRTRPFRVLRPLTAPRPIFCNCYGYPST
;
A
#
# COMPACT_ATOMS: atom_id res chain seq x y z
N MET A 1 -6.27 1.74 13.22
CA MET A 1 -6.23 2.96 12.39
C MET A 1 -5.22 3.80 13.11
N GLU A 2 -4.08 3.99 12.47
CA GLU A 2 -2.85 4.39 13.15
C GLU A 2 -2.62 5.89 13.08
N VAL A 3 -3.48 6.61 12.35
CA VAL A 3 -3.41 8.06 12.15
C VAL A 3 -4.75 8.74 12.48
N ARG A 4 -4.66 10.01 12.89
CA ARG A 4 -5.77 10.92 13.19
C ARG A 4 -5.71 12.15 12.29
N GLU A 5 -6.80 12.91 12.25
CA GLU A 5 -6.83 14.22 11.58
C GLU A 5 -5.86 15.17 12.29
N GLY A 6 -5.05 15.90 11.51
CA GLY A 6 -3.96 16.75 12.00
C GLY A 6 -2.62 16.05 12.20
N ASP A 7 -2.55 14.72 12.03
CA ASP A 7 -1.26 14.02 12.10
C ASP A 7 -0.44 14.25 10.83
N LYS A 8 0.87 14.47 11.01
CA LYS A 8 1.84 14.43 9.92
C LYS A 8 2.21 13.01 9.56
N VAL A 9 2.17 12.71 8.26
CA VAL A 9 2.48 11.40 7.68
C VAL A 9 3.62 11.50 6.69
N LYS A 10 4.47 10.48 6.66
CA LYS A 10 5.55 10.31 5.68
C LYS A 10 5.09 9.46 4.50
N LEU A 11 5.74 9.59 3.35
CA LEU A 11 5.51 8.71 2.22
C LEU A 11 5.83 7.26 2.63
N GLY A 12 4.89 6.34 2.40
CA GLY A 12 5.01 4.95 2.83
C GLY A 12 4.64 4.67 4.30
N GLN A 13 4.24 5.68 5.08
CA GLN A 13 3.81 5.48 6.46
C GLN A 13 2.45 4.78 6.55
N LEU A 14 2.28 3.88 7.52
CA LEU A 14 1.03 3.15 7.75
C LEU A 14 -0.13 4.09 8.15
N LEU A 15 -1.23 4.05 7.38
CA LEU A 15 -2.47 4.77 7.69
C LEU A 15 -3.45 3.86 8.45
N PHE A 16 -3.72 2.68 7.90
CA PHE A 16 -4.62 1.70 8.50
C PHE A 16 -4.35 0.29 7.96
N THR A 17 -4.83 -0.70 8.68
CA THR A 17 -4.80 -2.12 8.31
C THR A 17 -6.21 -2.62 8.03
N ASP A 18 -6.34 -3.62 7.14
CA ASP A 18 -7.63 -4.29 6.95
C ASP A 18 -7.86 -5.31 8.08
N LYS A 19 -8.99 -5.18 8.78
CA LYS A 19 -9.40 -6.14 9.82
C LYS A 19 -9.90 -7.47 9.24
N LYS A 20 -10.28 -7.50 7.96
CA LYS A 20 -10.78 -8.72 7.28
C LYS A 20 -9.65 -9.52 6.66
N ILE A 21 -8.52 -8.87 6.38
CA ILE A 21 -7.38 -9.47 5.69
C ILE A 21 -6.14 -9.16 6.51
N ASP A 22 -5.84 -10.07 7.44
CA ASP A 22 -4.69 -9.93 8.32
C ASP A 22 -3.40 -9.79 7.51
N GLY A 23 -2.57 -8.85 7.94
CA GLY A 23 -1.28 -8.54 7.32
C GLY A 23 -1.33 -7.52 6.19
N VAL A 24 -2.49 -7.08 5.70
CA VAL A 24 -2.53 -6.02 4.67
C VAL A 24 -2.45 -4.63 5.32
N ARG A 25 -1.44 -3.87 4.91
CA ARG A 25 -1.17 -2.49 5.33
C ARG A 25 -1.50 -1.53 4.20
N TYR A 26 -2.22 -0.45 4.53
CA TYR A 26 -2.44 0.68 3.63
C TYR A 26 -1.58 1.84 4.08
N THR A 27 -0.69 2.27 3.22
CA THR A 27 0.30 3.32 3.49
C THR A 27 -0.04 4.62 2.80
N ALA A 28 0.59 5.71 3.25
CA ALA A 28 0.41 7.04 2.69
C ALA A 28 1.10 7.15 1.33
N PRO A 29 0.39 7.58 0.27
CA PRO A 29 0.97 7.75 -1.06
C PRO A 29 1.90 8.98 -1.16
N ALA A 30 1.80 9.93 -0.23
CA ALA A 30 2.58 11.16 -0.20
C ALA A 30 2.84 11.58 1.26
N ALA A 31 3.89 12.37 1.47
CA ALA A 31 4.16 13.00 2.74
C ALA A 31 3.32 14.27 2.93
N GLY A 32 2.92 14.56 4.16
CA GLY A 32 2.20 15.78 4.51
C GLY A 32 1.27 15.60 5.69
N GLU A 33 0.13 16.29 5.70
CA GLU A 33 -0.80 16.32 6.85
C GLU A 33 -2.14 15.69 6.52
N VAL A 34 -2.69 14.87 7.43
CA VAL A 34 -4.02 14.29 7.29
C VAL A 34 -5.08 15.37 7.55
N LEU A 35 -5.70 15.88 6.49
CA LEU A 35 -6.75 16.90 6.60
C LEU A 35 -8.06 16.35 7.14
N ALA A 36 -8.47 15.18 6.65
CA ALA A 36 -9.79 14.65 6.95
C ALA A 36 -9.84 13.13 6.79
N ILE A 37 -10.58 12.48 7.68
CA ILE A 37 -10.90 11.06 7.63
C ILE A 37 -12.41 10.93 7.46
N ASN A 38 -12.85 10.80 6.22
CA ASN A 38 -14.27 10.72 5.90
C ASN A 38 -14.83 9.34 6.24
N ARG A 39 -15.83 9.33 7.12
CA ARG A 39 -16.55 8.12 7.53
C ARG A 39 -18.02 8.23 7.14
N GLY A 40 -18.50 7.22 6.43
CA GLY A 40 -19.90 7.10 6.02
C GLY A 40 -20.76 6.36 7.04
N GLU A 41 -21.93 5.92 6.58
CA GLU A 41 -22.89 5.15 7.37
C GLU A 41 -22.24 3.89 7.98
N LYS A 42 -22.63 3.55 9.21
CA LYS A 42 -22.01 2.46 10.01
C LYS A 42 -20.49 2.61 10.19
N ARG A 43 -19.97 3.85 10.17
CA ARG A 43 -18.54 4.19 10.33
C ARG A 43 -17.64 3.59 9.25
N ARG A 44 -18.18 3.32 8.06
CA ARG A 44 -17.39 2.84 6.91
C ARG A 44 -16.37 3.90 6.51
N LEU A 45 -15.09 3.53 6.40
CA LEU A 45 -14.06 4.43 5.89
C LEU A 45 -14.31 4.69 4.39
N LEU A 46 -14.51 5.95 4.01
CA LEU A 46 -14.75 6.37 2.63
C LEU A 46 -13.46 6.86 1.99
N SER A 47 -12.82 7.86 2.61
CA SER A 47 -11.56 8.42 2.13
C SER A 47 -10.73 8.98 3.27
N VAL A 48 -9.41 9.00 3.06
CA VAL A 48 -8.44 9.72 3.88
C VAL A 48 -7.82 10.77 2.97
N VAL A 49 -7.95 12.04 3.34
CA VAL A 49 -7.44 13.17 2.58
C VAL A 49 -6.14 13.63 3.20
N ILE A 50 -5.07 13.61 2.41
CA ILE A 50 -3.73 14.05 2.83
C ILE A 50 -3.40 15.30 2.02
N LYS A 51 -3.08 16.39 2.71
CA LYS A 51 -2.48 17.57 2.09
C LYS A 51 -1.01 17.29 1.90
N VAL A 52 -0.55 17.34 0.67
CA VAL A 52 0.85 17.13 0.33
C VAL A 52 1.66 18.35 0.76
N ASP A 53 2.73 18.12 1.51
CA ASP A 53 3.72 19.15 1.84
C ASP A 53 4.77 19.27 0.73
N GLU A 54 5.45 20.42 0.64
CA GLU A 54 6.51 20.64 -0.36
C GLU A 54 7.74 19.75 -0.13
N THR A 55 7.92 19.26 1.10
CA THR A 55 9.00 18.36 1.48
C THR A 55 8.50 16.92 1.61
N GLU A 56 8.98 16.04 0.75
CA GLU A 56 8.66 14.61 0.78
C GLU A 56 9.60 13.86 1.73
N GLU A 57 9.19 13.72 2.98
CA GLU A 57 9.82 12.74 3.87
C GLU A 57 9.28 11.34 3.56
N ALA A 58 10.16 10.41 3.17
CA ALA A 58 9.81 9.04 2.87
C ALA A 58 10.33 8.07 3.94
N VAL A 59 9.56 7.00 4.17
CA VAL A 59 10.07 5.82 4.86
C VAL A 59 11.02 5.09 3.92
N GLU A 60 12.28 4.95 4.33
CA GLU A 60 13.25 4.19 3.56
C GLU A 60 13.05 2.69 3.77
N PHE A 61 13.07 1.96 2.67
CA PHE A 61 13.04 0.50 2.66
C PHE A 61 14.35 -0.04 2.11
N ALA A 62 14.66 -1.31 2.42
CA ALA A 62 15.86 -1.96 1.93
C ALA A 62 15.95 -1.89 0.39
N ALA A 63 16.99 -1.23 -0.11
CA ALA A 63 17.31 -1.22 -1.53
C ALA A 63 18.08 -2.50 -1.89
N HIS A 64 17.66 -3.17 -2.96
CA HIS A 64 18.31 -4.37 -3.46
C HIS A 64 18.96 -4.09 -4.81
N ASP A 65 20.17 -4.61 -5.00
CA ASP A 65 20.84 -4.54 -6.30
C ASP A 65 20.06 -5.34 -7.35
N ARG A 66 20.05 -4.86 -8.61
CA ARG A 66 19.33 -5.51 -9.72
C ARG A 66 19.72 -6.98 -9.88
N ASN A 67 21.00 -7.33 -9.65
CA ASN A 67 21.48 -8.70 -9.77
C ASN A 67 21.03 -9.60 -8.61
N ALA A 68 20.73 -9.01 -7.44
CA ALA A 68 20.27 -9.73 -6.26
C ALA A 68 18.76 -10.02 -6.29
N LEU A 69 17.96 -9.28 -7.08
CA LEU A 69 16.50 -9.40 -7.10
C LEU A 69 15.99 -10.82 -7.38
N ALA A 70 16.66 -11.58 -8.26
CA ALA A 70 16.27 -12.94 -8.61
C ALA A 70 16.62 -13.98 -7.52
N GLN A 71 17.49 -13.62 -6.59
CA GLN A 71 17.96 -14.49 -5.51
C GLN A 71 17.26 -14.20 -4.17
N LEU A 72 16.45 -13.16 -4.12
CA LEU A 72 15.72 -12.81 -2.91
C LEU A 72 14.77 -13.92 -2.50
N GLU A 73 14.76 -14.19 -1.20
CA GLU A 73 13.76 -15.08 -0.63
C GLU A 73 12.37 -14.45 -0.80
N ARG A 74 11.42 -15.30 -1.19
CA ARG A 74 10.02 -14.90 -1.34
C ARG A 74 9.50 -14.14 -0.11
N GLN A 75 9.82 -14.60 1.10
CA GLN A 75 9.31 -14.00 2.33
C GLN A 75 9.79 -12.55 2.48
N VAL A 76 11.07 -12.28 2.20
CA VAL A 76 11.64 -10.92 2.22
C VAL A 76 10.90 -10.00 1.24
N VAL A 77 10.60 -10.48 0.04
CA VAL A 77 9.85 -9.69 -0.96
C VAL A 77 8.42 -9.43 -0.51
N VAL A 78 7.74 -10.45 0.05
CA VAL A 78 6.37 -10.31 0.56
C VAL A 78 6.33 -9.30 1.70
N ASP A 79 7.25 -9.41 2.67
CA ASP A 79 7.31 -8.52 3.83
C ASP A 79 7.56 -7.08 3.37
N GLN A 80 8.52 -6.85 2.48
CA GLN A 80 8.80 -5.52 1.95
C GLN A 80 7.61 -4.92 1.18
N LEU A 81 6.91 -5.71 0.37
CA LEU A 81 5.70 -5.26 -0.33
C LEU A 81 4.55 -4.94 0.62
N VAL A 82 4.42 -5.70 1.71
CA VAL A 82 3.43 -5.47 2.76
C VAL A 82 3.76 -4.22 3.54
N GLU A 83 5.00 -4.04 3.98
CA GLU A 83 5.45 -2.90 4.76
C GLU A 83 5.34 -1.58 4.00
N SER A 84 5.70 -1.59 2.72
CA SER A 84 5.55 -0.44 1.83
C SER A 84 4.09 -0.15 1.44
N GLY A 85 3.18 -1.11 1.63
CA GLY A 85 1.77 -1.03 1.21
C GLY A 85 1.52 -1.29 -0.28
N LEU A 86 2.58 -1.53 -1.06
CA LEU A 86 2.49 -1.88 -2.49
C LEU A 86 1.84 -3.24 -2.74
N TRP A 87 1.74 -4.09 -1.73
CA TRP A 87 0.99 -5.36 -1.79
C TRP A 87 -0.45 -5.16 -2.29
N THR A 88 -1.07 -4.02 -2.00
CA THR A 88 -2.44 -3.68 -2.40
C THR A 88 -2.61 -3.45 -3.91
N ALA A 89 -1.52 -3.28 -4.66
CA ALA A 89 -1.54 -3.20 -6.11
C ALA A 89 -1.88 -4.54 -6.76
N LEU A 90 -1.50 -5.64 -6.11
CA LEU A 90 -1.79 -6.98 -6.58
C LEU A 90 -3.27 -7.30 -6.33
N ARG A 91 -3.89 -7.99 -7.29
CA ARG A 91 -5.28 -8.48 -7.14
C ARG A 91 -5.36 -9.89 -7.68
N THR A 92 -5.97 -10.80 -6.91
CA THR A 92 -6.34 -12.12 -7.44
C THR A 92 -7.38 -11.98 -8.56
N ARG A 93 -7.59 -13.07 -9.28
CA ARG A 93 -8.73 -13.27 -10.18
C ARG A 93 -9.25 -14.69 -9.95
N PRO A 94 -10.58 -14.92 -9.92
CA PRO A 94 -11.67 -13.96 -10.18
C PRO A 94 -11.97 -13.00 -9.01
N PHE A 95 -11.52 -13.29 -7.79
CA PHE A 95 -11.80 -12.47 -6.59
C PHE A 95 -10.80 -11.32 -6.40
N ARG A 96 -11.14 -10.25 -5.68
CA ARG A 96 -10.31 -9.03 -5.56
C ARG A 96 -9.37 -8.99 -4.34
N VAL A 97 -9.14 -10.09 -3.63
CA VAL A 97 -8.46 -10.08 -2.31
C VAL A 97 -7.24 -11.01 -2.29
N LEU A 98 -6.05 -10.44 -2.06
CA LEU A 98 -4.80 -11.18 -1.86
C LEU A 98 -4.38 -11.19 -0.40
N ARG A 99 -4.28 -12.38 0.18
CA ARG A 99 -3.66 -12.60 1.49
C ARG A 99 -2.15 -12.76 1.30
N PRO A 100 -1.30 -12.10 2.10
CA PRO A 100 0.17 -12.25 2.04
C PRO A 100 0.66 -13.71 2.08
N LEU A 101 -0.07 -14.56 2.82
CA LEU A 101 0.26 -15.97 3.02
C LEU A 101 0.01 -16.88 1.80
N THR A 102 -0.68 -16.39 0.76
CA THR A 102 -1.05 -17.24 -0.38
C THR A 102 -0.10 -17.04 -1.56
N ALA A 103 0.49 -18.14 -2.04
CA ALA A 103 1.34 -18.10 -3.23
C ALA A 103 0.51 -17.95 -4.52
N PRO A 104 0.79 -16.94 -5.37
CA PRO A 104 0.16 -16.84 -6.68
C PRO A 104 0.66 -17.99 -7.57
N ARG A 105 -0.21 -18.50 -8.44
CA ARG A 105 0.15 -19.52 -9.44
C ARG A 105 0.84 -18.83 -10.63
N PRO A 106 0.13 -18.02 -11.46
CA PRO A 106 0.75 -17.06 -12.37
C PRO A 106 0.57 -15.60 -11.90
N ILE A 107 1.53 -14.74 -12.24
CA ILE A 107 1.42 -13.28 -12.12
C ILE A 107 1.27 -12.69 -13.53
N PHE A 108 0.26 -11.84 -13.73
CA PHE A 108 0.04 -11.16 -15.01
C PHE A 108 0.29 -9.66 -14.85
N CYS A 109 1.16 -9.11 -15.69
CA CYS A 109 1.41 -7.67 -15.77
C CYS A 109 0.64 -7.10 -16.97
N ASN A 110 -0.29 -6.17 -16.72
CA ASN A 110 -0.96 -5.49 -17.81
C ASN A 110 -0.11 -4.30 -18.28
N CYS A 111 0.43 -4.40 -19.49
CA CYS A 111 1.23 -3.34 -20.14
C CYS A 111 0.48 -2.62 -21.27
N TYR A 112 -0.82 -2.91 -21.45
CA TYR A 112 -1.64 -2.31 -22.49
C TYR A 112 -2.69 -1.39 -21.86
N GLY A 113 -2.58 -0.08 -22.12
CA GLY A 113 -3.56 0.93 -21.75
C GLY A 113 -4.22 1.49 -23.01
N TYR A 114 -5.55 1.47 -23.08
CA TYR A 114 -6.26 2.28 -24.06
C TYR A 114 -6.04 3.75 -23.73
N PRO A 115 -5.66 4.60 -24.69
CA PRO A 115 -5.60 6.04 -24.47
C PRO A 115 -7.02 6.50 -24.13
N SER A 116 -7.22 6.92 -22.88
CA SER A 116 -8.42 7.62 -22.48
C SER A 116 -8.43 8.97 -23.19
N THR A 117 -9.33 9.13 -24.16
CA THR A 117 -9.73 10.41 -24.76
C THR A 117 -10.22 11.39 -23.71
#